data_AF-A0A8E2EUP8-F1
#
_entry.id   AF-A0A8E2EUP8-F1
#
_cell.length_a   1.000
_cell.length_b   1.000
_cell.length_c   1.000
_cell.angle_alpha   90.00
_cell.angle_beta   90.00
_cell.angle_gamma   90.00
#
_symmetry.space_group_name_H-M   'P 1'
#
loop_
_entity.id
_entity.type
_entity.pdbx_description
1 polymer ?
#
loop_
_entity_poly.entity_id
_entity_poly.type
_entity_poly.pdbx_seq_one_letter_code
_entity_poly.pdbx_strand_id
1 'polypeptide(L)'
;MSEPIPESIPTSADPRSKRPTKKRALTPVSQQSAQVEALFAKPDREIKIPSSNPKSNTLAPPPEIVPNVQGSSAGAGSGEFHVYKASRRREYERLRLMDEEVKKEEAEKEFLRQKEEREKRDAEKTMKNKAKRDKAKQRKAKKGKGEKMDAEDEGKDPNGDAGKMKKLGPNLGAVKARDTEGNGDSGVMDEGGEVKNADEIGIVIHDED
;
A
#
# COMPACT_ATOMS: atom_id res chain seq x y z
N MET A 1 -50.44 -15.57 26.20
CA MET A 1 -49.08 -15.14 26.60
C MET A 1 -48.57 -16.21 27.55
N SER A 2 -47.76 -17.16 27.07
CA SER A 2 -47.26 -18.27 27.89
C SER A 2 -46.12 -17.78 28.79
N GLU A 3 -46.21 -18.10 30.07
CA GLU A 3 -45.24 -17.76 31.10
C GLU A 3 -43.89 -18.44 30.84
N PRO A 4 -42.75 -17.80 31.15
CA PRO A 4 -41.43 -18.43 31.02
C PRO A 4 -41.22 -19.47 32.13
N ILE A 5 -41.48 -20.74 31.80
CA ILE A 5 -41.20 -21.89 32.66
C ILE A 5 -39.67 -22.09 32.74
N PRO A 6 -39.08 -22.35 33.92
CA PRO A 6 -37.62 -22.50 34.08
C PRO A 6 -36.99 -23.64 33.25
N GLU A 7 -37.79 -24.57 32.74
CA GLU A 7 -37.33 -25.68 31.90
C GLU A 7 -37.12 -25.31 30.43
N SER A 8 -37.52 -24.11 30.00
CA SER A 8 -37.40 -23.68 28.60
C SER A 8 -36.37 -22.56 28.38
N ILE A 9 -35.35 -22.45 29.24
CA ILE A 9 -34.18 -21.63 28.90
C ILE A 9 -33.48 -22.37 27.75
N PRO A 10 -33.34 -21.77 26.55
CA PRO A 10 -32.60 -22.41 25.47
C PRO A 10 -31.21 -22.73 26.00
N THR A 11 -30.75 -23.97 25.83
CA THR A 11 -29.46 -24.46 26.34
C THR A 11 -28.25 -23.66 25.83
N SER A 12 -28.46 -22.74 24.88
CA SER A 12 -27.48 -21.73 24.44
C SER A 12 -27.27 -20.56 25.42
N ALA A 13 -28.14 -20.39 26.42
CA ALA A 13 -28.08 -19.31 27.41
C ALA A 13 -27.68 -19.78 28.82
N ASP A 14 -27.43 -21.08 29.03
CA ASP A 14 -26.99 -21.63 30.31
C ASP A 14 -25.47 -21.37 30.54
N PRO A 15 -25.08 -20.59 31.56
CA PRO A 15 -23.66 -20.30 31.87
C PRO A 15 -22.87 -21.53 32.33
N ARG A 16 -23.53 -22.64 32.70
CA ARG A 16 -22.87 -23.91 33.03
C ARG A 16 -22.58 -24.77 31.79
N SER A 17 -23.18 -24.45 30.65
CA SER A 17 -22.96 -25.16 29.40
C SER A 17 -21.61 -24.74 28.79
N LYS A 18 -20.65 -25.67 28.73
CA LYS A 18 -19.34 -25.46 28.07
C LYS A 18 -19.42 -25.62 26.54
N ARG A 19 -20.59 -25.36 25.93
CA ARG A 19 -20.70 -25.45 24.47
C ARG A 19 -19.89 -24.32 23.87
N PRO A 20 -19.07 -24.59 22.83
CA PRO A 20 -18.34 -23.53 22.16
C PRO A 20 -19.35 -22.54 21.57
N THR A 21 -19.39 -21.34 22.14
CA THR A 21 -20.21 -20.26 21.57
C THR A 21 -19.63 -19.92 20.20
N LYS A 22 -20.50 -19.74 19.20
CA LYS A 22 -20.07 -19.26 17.89
C LYS A 22 -19.35 -17.93 18.13
N LYS A 23 -18.03 -17.90 17.93
CA LYS A 23 -17.23 -16.67 18.04
C LYS A 23 -17.82 -15.67 17.05
N ARG A 24 -18.49 -14.64 17.57
CA ARG A 24 -18.94 -13.52 16.73
C ARG A 24 -17.68 -12.84 16.20
N ALA A 25 -17.65 -12.53 14.90
CA ALA A 25 -16.59 -11.69 14.37
C ALA A 25 -16.66 -10.34 15.11
N LEU A 26 -15.63 -10.02 15.89
CA LEU A 26 -15.59 -8.76 16.61
C LEU A 26 -15.54 -7.62 15.59
N THR A 27 -16.36 -6.59 15.81
CA THR A 27 -16.25 -5.36 15.03
C THR A 27 -14.88 -4.71 15.32
N PRO A 28 -14.32 -3.92 14.40
CA PRO A 28 -13.05 -3.22 14.64
C PRO A 28 -13.05 -2.42 15.94
N VAL A 29 -14.18 -1.78 16.27
CA VAL A 29 -14.37 -1.02 17.52
C VAL A 29 -14.33 -1.94 18.74
N SER A 30 -14.98 -3.11 18.69
CA SER A 30 -14.96 -4.08 19.77
C SER A 30 -13.57 -4.69 20.00
N GLN A 31 -12.77 -4.86 18.95
CA GLN A 31 -11.39 -5.30 19.06
C GLN A 31 -10.51 -4.23 19.73
N GLN A 32 -10.68 -2.96 19.36
CA GLN A 32 -9.97 -1.85 19.97
C GLN A 32 -10.35 -1.68 21.45
N SER A 33 -11.65 -1.75 21.79
CA SER A 33 -12.08 -1.65 23.19
C SER A 33 -11.50 -2.76 24.05
N ALA A 34 -11.49 -4.01 23.56
CA ALA A 34 -10.88 -5.14 24.27
C ALA A 34 -9.36 -4.96 24.47
N GLN A 35 -8.64 -4.39 23.48
CA GLN A 35 -7.21 -4.08 23.61
C GLN A 35 -6.98 -2.99 24.67
N VAL A 36 -7.81 -1.95 24.67
CA VAL A 36 -7.75 -0.85 25.63
C VAL A 36 -8.05 -1.35 27.06
N GLU A 37 -9.08 -2.18 27.23
CA GLU A 37 -9.41 -2.84 28.51
C GLU A 37 -8.24 -3.71 29.02
N ALA A 38 -7.60 -4.46 28.12
CA ALA A 38 -6.42 -5.27 28.47
C ALA A 38 -5.21 -4.43 28.90
N LEU A 39 -5.02 -3.24 28.32
CA LEU A 39 -3.98 -2.29 28.75
C LEU A 39 -4.33 -1.68 30.11
N PHE A 40 -5.59 -1.30 30.35
CA PHE A 40 -6.03 -0.74 31.62
C PHE A 40 -6.07 -1.73 32.79
N ALA A 41 -6.10 -3.04 32.52
CA ALA A 41 -6.02 -4.06 33.58
C ALA A 41 -4.73 -3.98 34.41
N LYS A 42 -3.64 -3.43 33.85
CA LYS A 42 -2.35 -3.24 34.53
C LYS A 42 -1.71 -1.91 34.09
N PRO A 43 -2.16 -0.78 34.66
CA PRO A 43 -1.70 0.55 34.23
C PRO A 43 -0.21 0.81 34.55
N ASP A 44 0.34 0.15 35.58
CA ASP A 44 1.75 0.33 35.99
C ASP A 44 2.74 -0.44 35.10
N ARG A 45 2.27 -1.27 34.16
CA ARG A 45 3.14 -2.06 33.28
C ARG A 45 3.72 -1.20 32.16
N GLU A 46 5.05 -1.14 32.08
CA GLU A 46 5.74 -0.49 30.96
C GLU A 46 5.33 -1.10 29.60
N ILE A 47 4.87 -0.23 28.70
CA ILE A 47 4.47 -0.59 27.34
C ILE A 47 5.67 -0.43 26.40
N LYS A 48 6.17 -1.54 25.86
CA LYS A 48 7.23 -1.53 24.84
C LYS A 48 6.61 -1.21 23.48
N ILE A 49 6.70 0.05 23.06
CA ILE A 49 6.35 0.46 21.70
C ILE A 49 7.46 -0.05 20.78
N PRO A 50 7.16 -0.91 19.77
CA PRO A 50 8.18 -1.33 18.83
C PRO A 50 8.72 -0.10 18.11
N SER A 51 10.04 0.07 18.10
CA SER A 51 10.67 1.14 17.32
C SER A 51 10.27 0.99 15.85
N SER A 52 9.92 2.09 15.20
CA SER A 52 9.42 2.10 13.82
C SER A 52 10.40 1.54 12.79
N ASN A 53 11.69 1.41 13.13
CA ASN A 53 12.65 0.75 12.26
C ASN A 53 12.60 -0.76 12.48
N PRO A 54 12.03 -1.56 11.55
CA PRO A 54 12.27 -2.98 11.57
C PRO A 54 13.78 -3.19 11.47
N LYS A 55 14.33 -4.11 12.27
CA LYS A 55 15.73 -4.49 12.15
C LYS A 55 15.96 -4.92 10.69
N SER A 56 16.89 -4.26 10.00
CA SER A 56 17.27 -4.70 8.67
C SER A 56 17.78 -6.13 8.75
N ASN A 57 17.40 -6.97 7.79
CA ASN A 57 17.89 -8.34 7.69
C ASN A 57 19.35 -8.29 7.25
N THR A 58 20.26 -8.03 8.19
CA THR A 58 21.70 -8.02 7.93
C THR A 58 22.29 -9.39 8.27
N LEU A 59 23.28 -9.81 7.49
CA LEU A 59 24.07 -10.98 7.83
C LEU A 59 25.12 -10.62 8.87
N ALA A 60 25.38 -11.55 9.78
CA ALA A 60 26.50 -11.44 10.69
C ALA A 60 27.81 -11.37 9.89
N PRO A 61 28.77 -10.51 10.29
CA PRO A 61 30.05 -10.44 9.63
C PRO A 61 30.77 -11.80 9.68
N PRO A 62 31.57 -12.15 8.66
CA PRO A 62 32.36 -13.36 8.69
C PRO A 62 33.34 -13.31 9.88
N PRO A 63 33.55 -14.44 10.60
CA PRO A 63 34.50 -14.47 11.70
C PRO A 63 35.94 -14.24 11.19
N GLU A 64 36.71 -13.45 11.92
CA GLU A 64 38.09 -13.08 11.52
C GLU A 64 39.06 -14.26 11.57
N ILE A 65 38.91 -15.15 12.56
CA ILE A 65 39.79 -16.30 12.76
C ILE A 65 38.93 -17.57 12.80
N VAL A 66 39.27 -18.52 11.93
CA VAL A 66 38.72 -19.88 11.98
C VAL A 66 39.76 -20.76 12.67
N PRO A 67 39.54 -21.19 13.93
CA PRO A 67 40.56 -21.92 14.70
C PRO A 67 40.75 -23.37 14.25
N ASN A 68 39.79 -23.95 13.53
CA ASN A 68 39.73 -25.39 13.25
C ASN A 68 40.09 -25.73 11.79
N VAL A 69 41.06 -25.03 11.20
CA VAL A 69 41.47 -25.26 9.80
C VAL A 69 42.39 -26.48 9.73
N GLN A 70 41.92 -27.54 9.06
CA GLN A 70 42.73 -28.72 8.76
C GLN A 70 43.78 -28.37 7.69
N GLY A 71 44.95 -29.01 7.73
CA GLY A 71 46.06 -28.71 6.81
C GLY A 71 45.69 -28.87 5.33
N SER A 72 46.34 -28.11 4.44
CA SER A 72 45.96 -27.99 3.03
C SER A 72 46.06 -29.29 2.21
N SER A 73 46.87 -30.24 2.65
CA SER A 73 47.02 -31.57 2.02
C SER A 73 46.19 -32.66 2.68
N ALA A 74 45.45 -32.33 3.75
CA ALA A 74 44.65 -33.31 4.46
C ALA A 74 43.36 -33.61 3.68
N GLY A 75 42.91 -34.87 3.72
CA GLY A 75 41.73 -35.33 2.98
C GLY A 75 40.40 -34.74 3.49
N ALA A 76 39.34 -34.90 2.69
CA ALA A 76 38.00 -34.44 3.06
C ALA A 76 37.49 -35.19 4.30
N GLY A 77 37.22 -34.44 5.38
CA GLY A 77 36.56 -34.97 6.57
C GLY A 77 35.05 -35.13 6.39
N SER A 78 34.41 -35.91 7.25
CA SER A 78 32.94 -36.12 7.21
C SER A 78 32.11 -34.85 7.46
N GLY A 79 32.68 -33.87 8.17
CA GLY A 79 32.05 -32.59 8.44
C GLY A 79 32.21 -31.53 7.34
N GLU A 80 33.11 -31.74 6.36
CA GLU A 80 33.46 -30.73 5.37
C GLU A 80 32.27 -30.35 4.48
N PHE A 81 31.43 -31.33 4.15
CA PHE A 81 30.20 -31.10 3.38
C PHE A 81 29.26 -30.10 4.08
N HIS A 82 29.12 -30.19 5.41
CA HIS A 82 28.26 -29.28 6.16
C HIS A 82 28.86 -27.89 6.29
N VAL A 83 30.19 -27.79 6.42
CA VAL A 83 30.90 -26.51 6.40
C VAL A 83 30.67 -25.80 5.07
N TYR A 84 30.85 -26.50 3.94
CA TYR A 84 30.56 -25.98 2.61
C TYR A 84 29.09 -25.57 2.42
N LYS A 85 28.15 -26.41 2.86
CA LYS A 85 26.72 -26.10 2.76
C LYS A 85 26.36 -24.82 3.53
N ALA A 86 26.91 -24.65 4.73
CA ALA A 86 26.70 -23.46 5.55
C ALA A 86 27.36 -22.22 4.95
N SER A 87 28.61 -22.33 4.47
CA SER A 87 29.32 -21.20 3.85
C SER A 87 28.66 -20.76 2.55
N ARG A 88 28.28 -21.70 1.67
CA ARG A 88 27.56 -21.41 0.42
C ARG A 88 26.22 -20.74 0.68
N ARG A 89 25.45 -21.22 1.66
CA ARG A 89 24.18 -20.59 2.03
C ARG A 89 24.37 -19.16 2.51
N ARG A 90 25.35 -18.93 3.40
CA ARG A 90 25.69 -17.58 3.89
C ARG A 90 26.10 -16.66 2.73
N GLU A 91 26.87 -17.17 1.78
CA GLU A 91 27.33 -16.38 0.63
C GLU A 91 26.19 -16.02 -0.33
N TYR A 92 25.28 -16.95 -0.62
CA TYR A 92 24.09 -16.66 -1.42
C TYR A 92 23.16 -15.66 -0.74
N GLU A 93 22.96 -15.79 0.57
CA GLU A 93 22.21 -14.79 1.34
C GLU A 93 22.91 -13.42 1.26
N ARG A 94 24.26 -13.37 1.29
CA ARG A 94 25.03 -12.13 1.22
C ARG A 94 24.89 -11.43 -0.14
N LEU A 95 25.09 -12.18 -1.22
CA LEU A 95 24.93 -11.67 -2.58
C LEU A 95 23.50 -11.18 -2.80
N ARG A 96 22.51 -11.97 -2.36
CA ARG A 96 21.10 -11.59 -2.46
C ARG A 96 20.77 -10.30 -1.73
N LEU A 97 21.27 -10.11 -0.50
CA LEU A 97 21.03 -8.87 0.25
C LEU A 97 21.67 -7.67 -0.44
N MET A 98 22.90 -7.81 -0.93
CA MET A 98 23.59 -6.76 -1.68
C MET A 98 22.81 -6.38 -2.95
N ASP A 99 22.33 -7.36 -3.71
CA ASP A 99 21.52 -7.12 -4.91
C ASP A 99 20.17 -6.47 -4.57
N GLU A 100 19.53 -6.88 -3.47
CA GLU A 100 18.28 -6.27 -2.98
C GLU A 100 18.48 -4.83 -2.50
N GLU A 101 19.61 -4.51 -1.87
CA GLU A 101 19.98 -3.16 -1.45
C GLU A 101 20.20 -2.25 -2.67
N VAL A 102 21.01 -2.68 -3.64
CA VAL A 102 21.24 -1.92 -4.89
C VAL A 102 19.92 -1.63 -5.61
N LYS A 103 19.05 -2.64 -5.77
CA LYS A 103 17.74 -2.46 -6.41
C LYS A 103 16.85 -1.47 -5.65
N LYS A 104 16.88 -1.48 -4.32
CA LYS A 104 16.11 -0.52 -3.50
C LYS A 104 16.66 0.90 -3.67
N GLU A 105 17.97 1.07 -3.61
CA GLU A 105 18.62 2.38 -3.79
C GLU A 105 18.33 2.98 -5.17
N GLU A 106 18.41 2.17 -6.23
CA GLU A 106 18.05 2.59 -7.59
C GLU A 106 16.58 3.01 -7.68
N ALA A 107 15.67 2.17 -7.18
CA ALA A 107 14.23 2.47 -7.18
C ALA A 107 13.89 3.72 -6.36
N GLU A 108 14.53 3.92 -5.20
CA GLU A 108 14.36 5.11 -4.37
C GLU A 108 14.88 6.37 -5.07
N LYS A 109 16.06 6.29 -5.70
CA LYS A 109 16.63 7.39 -6.48
C LYS A 109 15.73 7.79 -7.65
N GLU A 110 15.20 6.81 -8.38
CA GLU A 110 14.26 7.05 -9.47
C GLU A 110 12.95 7.66 -8.97
N PHE A 111 12.41 7.15 -7.86
CA PHE A 111 11.21 7.67 -7.24
C PHE A 111 11.38 9.12 -6.80
N LEU A 112 12.49 9.44 -6.13
CA LEU A 112 12.80 10.80 -5.69
C LEU A 112 12.94 11.75 -6.88
N ARG A 113 13.64 11.33 -7.94
CA ARG A 113 13.75 12.12 -9.19
C ARG A 113 12.37 12.39 -9.81
N GLN A 114 11.53 11.36 -9.93
CA GLN A 114 10.18 11.52 -10.50
C GLN A 114 9.29 12.41 -9.61
N LYS A 115 9.40 12.28 -8.29
CA LYS A 115 8.66 13.12 -7.34
C LYS A 115 9.05 14.57 -7.47
N GLU A 116 10.34 14.88 -7.51
CA GLU A 116 10.87 16.24 -7.67
C GLU A 116 10.42 16.85 -9.01
N GLU A 117 10.45 16.08 -10.09
CA GLU A 117 10.00 16.56 -11.40
C GLU A 117 8.49 16.88 -11.41
N ARG A 118 7.66 16.04 -10.78
CA ARG A 118 6.22 16.30 -10.64
C ARG A 118 5.97 17.54 -9.78
N GLU A 119 6.67 17.67 -8.65
CA GLU A 119 6.56 18.82 -7.76
C GLU A 119 6.97 20.12 -8.46
N LYS A 120 8.06 20.11 -9.25
CA LYS A 120 8.49 21.26 -10.07
C LYS A 120 7.41 21.65 -11.10
N ARG A 121 6.87 20.68 -11.86
CA ARG A 121 5.80 20.96 -12.84
C ARG A 121 4.55 21.54 -12.17
N ASP A 122 4.18 21.04 -11.01
CA ASP A 122 3.01 21.53 -10.28
C ASP A 122 3.27 22.91 -9.65
N ALA A 123 4.48 23.16 -9.16
CA ALA A 123 4.92 24.46 -8.67
C ALA A 123 4.93 25.51 -9.79
N GLU A 124 5.46 25.20 -10.97
CA GLU A 124 5.47 26.10 -12.13
C GLU A 124 4.06 26.48 -12.58
N LYS A 125 3.15 25.49 -12.70
CA LYS A 125 1.74 25.74 -13.02
C LYS A 125 1.07 26.62 -11.94
N THR A 126 1.34 26.32 -10.67
CA THR A 126 0.79 27.08 -9.54
C THR A 126 1.30 28.51 -9.52
N MET A 127 2.60 28.72 -9.76
CA MET A 127 3.23 30.04 -9.83
C MET A 127 2.71 30.86 -11.01
N LYS A 128 2.58 30.27 -12.20
CA LYS A 128 1.98 30.93 -13.37
C LYS A 128 0.53 31.35 -13.10
N ASN A 129 -0.27 30.49 -12.47
CA ASN A 129 -1.66 30.79 -12.12
C ASN A 129 -1.77 31.82 -10.98
N LYS A 130 -0.86 31.80 -10.01
CA LYS A 130 -0.76 32.82 -8.95
C LYS A 130 -0.39 34.19 -9.55
N ALA A 131 0.63 34.25 -10.41
CA ALA A 131 1.02 35.48 -11.10
C ALA A 131 -0.12 36.08 -11.95
N LYS A 132 -0.88 35.24 -12.68
CA LYS A 132 -2.08 35.67 -13.41
C LYS A 132 -3.13 36.27 -12.48
N ARG A 133 -3.42 35.62 -11.35
CA ARG A 133 -4.39 36.11 -10.35
C ARG A 133 -3.92 37.42 -9.69
N ASP A 134 -2.64 37.54 -9.36
CA ASP A 134 -2.10 38.74 -8.71
C ASP A 134 -2.05 39.93 -9.68
N LYS A 135 -1.70 39.72 -10.96
CA LYS A 135 -1.84 40.75 -12.00
C LYS A 135 -3.29 41.20 -12.17
N ALA A 136 -4.26 40.27 -12.15
CA ALA A 136 -5.68 40.62 -12.22
C ALA A 136 -6.17 41.39 -10.97
N LYS A 137 -5.72 41.01 -9.76
CA LYS A 137 -6.01 41.74 -8.52
C LYS A 137 -5.44 43.15 -8.55
N GLN A 138 -4.19 43.32 -9.01
CA GLN A 138 -3.56 44.63 -9.15
C GLN A 138 -4.32 45.52 -10.15
N ARG A 139 -4.75 44.98 -11.30
CA ARG A 139 -5.58 45.73 -12.27
C ARG A 139 -6.92 46.18 -11.66
N LYS A 140 -7.60 45.31 -10.91
CA LYS A 140 -8.85 45.66 -10.21
C LYS A 140 -8.63 46.70 -9.11
N ALA A 141 -7.57 46.57 -8.33
CA ALA A 141 -7.22 47.53 -7.29
C ALA A 141 -6.87 48.92 -7.86
N LYS A 142 -6.18 48.99 -9.01
CA LYS A 142 -5.91 50.24 -9.73
C LYS A 142 -7.19 50.88 -10.28
N LYS A 143 -8.10 50.09 -10.87
CA LYS A 143 -9.40 50.58 -11.39
C LYS A 143 -10.36 51.05 -10.28
N GLY A 144 -10.20 50.56 -9.04
CA GLY A 144 -10.97 51.00 -7.88
C GLY A 144 -10.39 52.21 -7.14
N LYS A 145 -9.17 52.65 -7.46
CA LYS A 145 -8.47 53.78 -6.79
C LYS A 145 -8.24 55.01 -7.67
N GLY A 146 -8.57 54.97 -8.96
CA GLY A 146 -8.34 56.09 -9.87
C GLY A 146 -9.47 56.23 -10.89
N GLU A 147 -10.02 57.43 -10.95
CA GLU A 147 -10.95 57.95 -11.95
C GLU A 147 -10.57 57.64 -13.40
N LYS A 148 -11.59 57.77 -14.25
CA LYS A 148 -11.54 57.91 -15.71
C LYS A 148 -10.22 58.52 -16.22
N MET A 149 -9.41 57.76 -16.92
CA MET A 149 -8.61 58.28 -18.04
C MET A 149 -8.58 57.25 -19.15
N ASP A 150 -9.04 57.68 -20.32
CA ASP A 150 -8.86 57.08 -21.64
C ASP A 150 -7.40 56.72 -21.91
N ALA A 151 -7.17 55.58 -22.56
CA ALA A 151 -6.14 55.37 -23.57
C ALA A 151 -6.22 53.93 -24.10
N GLU A 152 -6.47 53.83 -25.40
CA GLU A 152 -6.12 52.69 -26.25
C GLU A 152 -4.65 52.31 -26.07
N ASP A 153 -4.33 51.02 -26.00
CA ASP A 153 -3.08 50.50 -26.55
C ASP A 153 -3.20 48.99 -26.79
N GLU A 154 -2.83 48.61 -28.01
CA GLU A 154 -2.84 47.26 -28.53
C GLU A 154 -1.79 46.38 -27.84
N GLY A 155 -2.12 45.10 -27.70
CA GLY A 155 -1.21 44.09 -27.17
C GLY A 155 -1.73 42.71 -27.46
N LYS A 156 -1.84 42.40 -28.76
CA LYS A 156 -2.12 41.08 -29.29
C LYS A 156 -0.86 40.23 -29.12
N ASP A 157 -0.99 39.10 -28.45
CA ASP A 157 -0.21 37.90 -28.79
C ASP A 157 -0.87 36.62 -28.26
N PRO A 158 -0.61 35.48 -28.91
CA PRO A 158 -1.59 34.45 -29.16
C PRO A 158 -1.25 33.18 -28.37
N ASN A 159 -2.27 32.57 -27.78
CA ASN A 159 -2.41 31.13 -27.48
C ASN A 159 -3.45 31.01 -26.37
N GLY A 160 -4.70 31.27 -26.75
CA GLY A 160 -5.87 30.94 -25.96
C GLY A 160 -6.49 29.66 -26.49
N ASP A 161 -5.88 28.50 -26.21
CA ASP A 161 -6.68 27.27 -26.06
C ASP A 161 -7.45 27.40 -24.75
N ALA A 162 -8.54 28.17 -24.81
CA ALA A 162 -9.49 28.33 -23.74
C ALA A 162 -10.56 27.26 -23.95
N GLY A 163 -10.27 26.06 -23.46
CA GLY A 163 -11.25 24.99 -23.30
C GLY A 163 -12.54 25.52 -22.69
N LYS A 164 -13.65 25.18 -23.37
CA LYS A 164 -15.05 25.43 -22.96
C LYS A 164 -15.21 25.35 -21.43
N MET A 165 -15.56 26.47 -20.81
CA MET A 165 -16.13 26.50 -19.47
C MET A 165 -17.43 25.68 -19.46
N LYS A 166 -17.36 24.39 -19.13
CA LYS A 166 -18.52 23.63 -18.69
C LYS A 166 -18.83 24.07 -17.26
N LYS A 167 -19.84 24.93 -17.13
CA LYS A 167 -20.47 25.31 -15.88
C LYS A 167 -21.06 24.05 -15.24
N LEU A 168 -20.38 23.46 -14.27
CA LEU A 168 -20.93 22.39 -13.43
C LEU A 168 -21.98 23.02 -12.51
N GLY A 169 -23.25 22.79 -12.80
CA GLY A 169 -24.35 23.00 -11.86
C GLY A 169 -24.42 21.87 -10.83
N PRO A 170 -25.07 22.08 -9.67
CA PRO A 170 -25.20 21.05 -8.66
C PRO A 170 -26.14 19.94 -9.15
N ASN A 171 -25.65 18.70 -9.15
CA ASN A 171 -26.39 17.53 -9.61
C ASN A 171 -27.36 17.10 -8.49
N LEU A 172 -28.62 17.50 -8.59
CA LEU A 172 -29.74 17.06 -7.74
C LEU A 172 -30.61 16.08 -8.54
N GLY A 173 -30.46 14.78 -8.25
CA GLY A 173 -31.26 13.70 -8.83
C GLY A 173 -30.37 12.62 -9.46
N ALA A 174 -30.54 11.33 -9.23
CA ALA A 174 -31.56 10.62 -8.50
C ALA A 174 -30.97 9.27 -8.10
N VAL A 175 -31.04 8.98 -6.80
CA VAL A 175 -30.95 7.62 -6.28
C VAL A 175 -32.22 6.93 -6.77
N LYS A 176 -32.10 5.95 -7.68
CA LYS A 176 -33.23 5.10 -8.04
C LYS A 176 -32.85 3.66 -7.75
N ALA A 177 -33.24 3.24 -6.55
CA ALA A 177 -33.40 1.87 -6.16
C ALA A 177 -34.26 1.12 -7.18
N ARG A 178 -33.84 -0.09 -7.55
CA ARG A 178 -34.72 -1.14 -8.08
C ARG A 178 -34.30 -2.46 -7.47
N ASP A 179 -35.02 -2.80 -6.42
CA ASP A 179 -35.17 -4.16 -5.93
C ASP A 179 -35.83 -5.06 -7.00
N THR A 180 -35.75 -6.35 -6.70
CA THR A 180 -36.63 -7.47 -7.09
C THR A 180 -36.08 -8.40 -8.18
N GLU A 181 -35.37 -9.43 -7.70
CA GLU A 181 -35.13 -10.69 -8.42
C GLU A 181 -36.39 -11.56 -8.42
N GLY A 182 -36.64 -12.23 -9.54
CA GLY A 182 -37.71 -13.20 -9.75
C GLY A 182 -37.31 -14.20 -10.84
N ASN A 183 -36.66 -15.27 -10.39
CA ASN A 183 -36.73 -16.69 -10.80
C ASN A 183 -37.04 -17.13 -12.26
N GLY A 184 -36.24 -18.10 -12.73
CA GLY A 184 -36.49 -19.05 -13.83
C GLY A 184 -35.68 -18.75 -15.10
N ASP A 185 -35.02 -19.68 -15.80
CA ASP A 185 -34.89 -21.14 -15.75
C ASP A 185 -33.83 -21.50 -16.83
N SER A 186 -33.28 -22.71 -16.75
CA SER A 186 -32.61 -23.51 -17.79
C SER A 186 -31.07 -23.48 -17.88
N GLY A 187 -30.49 -24.68 -17.76
CA GLY A 187 -29.32 -25.06 -18.55
C GLY A 187 -28.10 -25.61 -17.81
N VAL A 188 -28.26 -26.73 -17.11
CA VAL A 188 -27.16 -27.65 -16.74
C VAL A 188 -26.35 -28.05 -17.98
N MET A 189 -25.00 -28.01 -17.91
CA MET A 189 -24.11 -29.14 -18.23
C MET A 189 -22.75 -28.95 -17.53
N ASP A 190 -22.46 -29.92 -16.68
CA ASP A 190 -21.22 -30.20 -15.99
C ASP A 190 -20.36 -31.08 -16.91
N GLU A 191 -19.13 -30.66 -17.22
CA GLU A 191 -18.11 -31.57 -17.72
C GLU A 191 -16.74 -31.08 -17.24
N GLY A 192 -16.10 -31.92 -16.42
CA GLY A 192 -14.95 -31.56 -15.60
C GLY A 192 -13.57 -31.74 -16.27
N GLY A 193 -12.59 -31.18 -15.57
CA GLY A 193 -11.26 -31.76 -15.38
C GLY A 193 -10.23 -31.58 -16.50
N GLU A 194 -9.28 -30.66 -16.30
CA GLU A 194 -7.82 -30.91 -16.38
C GLU A 194 -7.04 -29.60 -16.17
N VAL A 195 -6.30 -29.49 -15.07
CA VAL A 195 -5.28 -28.45 -14.86
C VAL A 195 -3.94 -28.98 -15.38
N LYS A 196 -3.53 -28.54 -16.57
CA LYS A 196 -2.16 -28.72 -17.07
C LYS A 196 -1.35 -27.45 -16.78
N ASN A 197 -0.29 -27.64 -16.01
CA ASN A 197 0.75 -26.65 -15.74
C ASN A 197 1.24 -26.04 -17.06
N ALA A 198 1.22 -24.72 -17.17
CA ALA A 198 1.88 -23.98 -18.23
C ALA A 198 3.09 -23.26 -17.59
N ASP A 199 4.17 -24.02 -17.47
CA ASP A 199 5.51 -23.48 -17.27
C ASP A 199 5.86 -22.59 -18.50
N GLU A 200 6.45 -21.44 -18.20
CA GLU A 200 7.45 -20.76 -19.02
C GLU A 200 7.06 -20.30 -20.45
N ILE A 201 6.47 -19.10 -20.56
CA ILE A 201 6.54 -18.30 -21.79
C ILE A 201 7.73 -17.34 -21.66
N GLY A 202 8.92 -17.84 -22.04
CA GLY A 202 10.11 -17.01 -22.23
C GLY A 202 10.02 -16.24 -23.55
N ILE A 203 10.33 -14.95 -23.53
CA ILE A 203 10.44 -14.10 -24.72
C ILE A 203 11.80 -14.39 -25.39
N VAL A 204 11.77 -14.95 -26.60
CA VAL A 204 12.95 -15.11 -27.46
C VAL A 204 13.09 -13.86 -28.33
N ILE A 205 14.15 -13.07 -28.12
CA ILE A 205 14.53 -11.95 -28.99
C ILE A 205 15.61 -12.47 -29.95
N HIS A 206 15.33 -12.42 -31.24
CA HIS A 206 16.32 -12.64 -32.29
C HIS A 206 16.94 -11.30 -32.66
N ASP A 207 18.23 -11.13 -32.40
CA ASP A 207 19.03 -10.07 -33.00
C ASP A 207 19.44 -10.52 -34.41
N GLU A 208 19.00 -9.77 -35.42
CA GLU A 208 19.32 -9.97 -36.84
C GLU A 208 20.48 -9.04 -37.20
N ASP A 209 21.59 -9.62 -37.70
CA ASP A 209 22.74 -8.91 -38.30
C ASP A 209 22.39 -8.34 -39.69
#